data_AF-A0A016TT81-F1
#
_entry.id   AF-A0A016TT81-F1
#
_cell.length_a   1.000
_cell.length_b   1.000
_cell.length_c   1.000
_cell.angle_alpha   90.00
_cell.angle_beta   90.00
_cell.angle_gamma   90.00
#
_symmetry.space_group_name_H-M   'P 1'
#
loop_
_entity.id
_entity.type
_entity.pdbx_description
1 polymer ?
#
loop_
_entity_poly.entity_id
_entity_poly.type
_entity_poly.pdbx_seq_one_letter_code
_entity_poly.pdbx_strand_id
1 'polypeptide(L)'
;MRKQHVKAQYGQIVASSVALDRPPATPRTKVPPPKPLKSQPTVNGTDNDESLVDQSNDTLSITSLASVVTNADMQAAIKLCSAALYLLAGTGPDPNSNKLMMQISTALKSCQNLNYYLPTLQLLSPHIERMKAATAKTKKCREKALPAQTLVNLNANMVWWKYDGYYPTQQRVQNLFNTASQCIERYC
;
A
#
# COMPACT_ATOMS: atom_id res chain seq x y z
N MET A 1 30.94 -48.72 15.98
CA MET A 1 31.87 -47.63 16.33
C MET A 1 33.10 -47.70 15.45
N ARG A 2 33.36 -46.69 14.61
CA ARG A 2 34.70 -46.29 14.15
C ARG A 2 34.58 -44.96 13.41
N LYS A 3 35.05 -43.89 14.07
CA LYS A 3 35.26 -42.56 13.51
C LYS A 3 36.52 -42.60 12.64
N GLN A 4 36.49 -41.97 11.47
CA GLN A 4 37.69 -41.40 10.88
C GLN A 4 37.42 -39.96 10.48
N HIS A 5 38.15 -39.08 11.15
CA HIS A 5 38.37 -37.69 10.79
C HIS A 5 39.26 -37.64 9.55
N VAL A 6 38.93 -36.77 8.60
CA VAL A 6 39.92 -36.15 7.73
C VAL A 6 39.74 -34.64 7.81
N LYS A 7 40.74 -33.98 8.39
CA LYS A 7 41.03 -32.55 8.28
C LYS A 7 41.80 -32.33 6.98
N ALA A 8 41.43 -31.30 6.23
CA ALA A 8 42.32 -30.48 5.40
C ALA A 8 41.48 -29.29 4.88
N GLN A 9 41.98 -28.08 4.66
CA GLN A 9 43.16 -27.34 5.09
C GLN A 9 42.89 -25.90 4.57
N TYR A 10 43.13 -24.90 5.41
CA TYR A 10 43.08 -23.49 5.03
C TYR A 10 44.21 -23.17 4.02
N GLY A 11 43.90 -22.38 2.99
CA GLY A 11 44.82 -21.59 2.17
C GLY A 11 43.98 -20.49 1.51
N GLN A 12 43.94 -19.26 2.01
CA GLN A 12 44.93 -18.18 2.01
C GLN A 12 45.13 -17.53 0.62
N ILE A 13 44.39 -16.44 0.43
CA ILE A 13 44.72 -15.11 -0.16
C ILE A 13 45.39 -15.07 -1.55
N VAL A 14 44.67 -14.45 -2.51
CA VAL A 14 45.25 -13.40 -3.36
C VAL A 14 44.20 -12.33 -3.65
N ALA A 15 44.50 -11.11 -3.19
CA ALA A 15 43.83 -9.90 -3.63
C ALA A 15 44.23 -9.62 -5.09
N SER A 16 43.29 -9.17 -5.91
CA SER A 16 43.59 -8.48 -7.17
C SER A 16 42.75 -7.23 -7.25
N SER A 17 43.41 -6.12 -6.90
CA SER A 17 43.02 -4.76 -7.22
C SER A 17 43.17 -4.56 -8.72
N VAL A 18 42.08 -4.25 -9.42
CA VAL A 18 42.14 -3.65 -10.76
C VAL A 18 41.20 -2.45 -10.81
N ALA A 19 41.86 -1.29 -10.88
CA ALA A 19 41.48 -0.01 -11.47
C ALA A 19 39.99 0.38 -11.59
N LEU A 20 39.68 1.54 -10.98
CA LEU A 20 38.62 2.45 -11.42
C LEU A 20 38.81 2.74 -12.91
N ASP A 21 37.88 2.26 -13.74
CA ASP A 21 37.71 2.76 -15.10
C ASP A 21 36.48 3.66 -15.15
N ARG A 22 36.72 4.87 -15.66
CA ARG A 22 35.85 6.04 -15.61
C ARG A 22 34.86 5.98 -16.77
N PRO A 23 33.56 6.19 -16.58
CA PRO A 23 32.63 6.31 -17.71
C PRO A 23 32.90 7.61 -18.49
N PRO A 24 32.80 7.59 -19.84
CA PRO A 24 33.05 8.77 -20.67
C PRO A 24 32.02 9.87 -20.44
N ALA A 25 32.48 11.11 -20.47
CA ALA A 25 31.66 12.31 -20.31
C ALA A 25 30.69 12.48 -21.49
N THR A 26 29.39 12.58 -21.19
CA THR A 26 28.36 12.96 -22.16
C THR A 26 28.37 14.48 -22.41
N PRO A 27 28.13 14.94 -23.66
CA PRO A 27 28.10 16.37 -23.99
C PRO A 27 26.91 17.10 -23.33
N ARG A 28 27.17 18.28 -22.75
CA ARG A 28 26.15 19.20 -22.25
C ARG A 28 25.31 19.76 -23.40
N THR A 29 24.06 19.35 -23.50
CA THR A 29 23.06 20.04 -24.33
C THR A 29 22.59 21.31 -23.62
N LYS A 30 22.80 22.47 -24.26
CA LYS A 30 22.35 23.81 -23.85
C LYS A 30 20.82 23.84 -23.81
N VAL A 31 20.23 24.04 -22.63
CA VAL A 31 18.80 24.39 -22.48
C VAL A 31 18.68 25.91 -22.45
N PRO A 32 17.87 26.56 -23.32
CA PRO A 32 17.63 28.00 -23.26
C PRO A 32 16.58 28.37 -22.18
N PRO A 33 16.65 29.58 -21.61
CA PRO A 33 15.75 30.02 -20.53
C PRO A 33 14.37 30.45 -21.03
N PRO A 34 13.30 30.31 -20.22
CA PRO A 34 11.97 30.85 -20.58
C PRO A 34 11.89 32.37 -20.35
N LYS A 35 11.27 33.07 -21.30
CA LYS A 35 10.94 34.51 -21.27
C LYS A 35 9.68 34.79 -20.41
N PRO A 36 9.51 36.02 -19.86
CA PRO A 36 8.43 36.36 -18.95
C PRO A 36 7.14 36.76 -19.70
N LEU A 37 5.98 36.32 -19.21
CA LEU A 37 4.67 36.78 -19.68
C LEU A 37 4.21 37.97 -18.84
N LYS A 38 4.02 39.12 -19.51
CA LYS A 38 3.34 40.30 -19.00
C LYS A 38 2.04 40.44 -19.78
N SER A 39 0.95 40.69 -19.06
CA SER A 39 -0.09 41.71 -19.34
C SER A 39 -1.50 41.23 -18.99
N GLN A 40 -2.05 41.93 -18.01
CA GLN A 40 -3.46 42.14 -17.68
C GLN A 40 -4.18 42.85 -18.85
N PRO A 41 -5.53 42.86 -18.87
CA PRO A 41 -6.20 44.10 -18.51
C PRO A 41 -7.48 43.93 -17.63
N THR A 42 -7.72 44.99 -16.84
CA THR A 42 -8.96 45.39 -16.13
C THR A 42 -10.02 45.86 -17.18
N VAL A 43 -11.35 45.87 -16.99
CA VAL A 43 -12.16 46.82 -16.18
C VAL A 43 -13.67 46.44 -16.22
N ASN A 44 -14.31 46.48 -15.04
CA ASN A 44 -15.69 46.81 -14.56
C ASN A 44 -16.98 46.62 -15.38
N GLY A 45 -18.05 46.21 -14.66
CA GLY A 45 -19.45 46.51 -14.96
C GLY A 45 -20.43 45.88 -13.94
N THR A 46 -21.00 46.72 -13.07
CA THR A 46 -21.98 46.45 -12.01
C THR A 46 -23.38 46.16 -12.58
N ASP A 47 -24.18 45.29 -11.96
CA ASP A 47 -25.59 45.54 -11.61
C ASP A 47 -26.18 44.38 -10.79
N ASN A 48 -26.92 44.75 -9.74
CA ASN A 48 -27.59 43.87 -8.80
C ASN A 48 -28.89 43.34 -9.41
N ASP A 49 -29.16 42.04 -9.26
CA ASP A 49 -30.53 41.55 -9.14
C ASP A 49 -30.59 40.39 -8.15
N GLU A 50 -31.46 40.57 -7.17
CA GLU A 50 -31.71 39.75 -6.01
C GLU A 50 -32.54 38.53 -6.43
N SER A 51 -31.99 37.32 -6.32
CA SER A 51 -32.82 36.12 -6.35
C SER A 51 -32.31 35.08 -5.36
N LEU A 52 -33.15 34.92 -4.33
CA LEU A 52 -33.11 33.98 -3.25
C LEU A 52 -33.01 32.54 -3.80
N VAL A 53 -31.84 31.92 -3.70
CA VAL A 53 -31.71 30.46 -3.76
C VAL A 53 -30.77 30.02 -2.64
N ASP A 54 -31.37 29.43 -1.63
CA ASP A 54 -30.73 28.72 -0.52
C ASP A 54 -29.90 27.56 -1.09
N GLN A 55 -28.66 27.84 -1.46
CA GLN A 55 -27.66 26.83 -1.76
C GLN A 55 -26.69 26.82 -0.59
N SER A 56 -26.91 25.85 0.30
CA SER A 56 -25.98 25.41 1.34
C SER A 56 -24.59 25.29 0.72
N ASN A 57 -23.80 26.34 0.91
CA ASN A 57 -22.35 26.32 0.69
C ASN A 57 -21.76 25.51 1.85
N ASP A 58 -22.01 24.19 1.83
CA ASP A 58 -21.15 23.19 2.47
C ASP A 58 -19.82 23.17 1.74
N THR A 59 -19.12 24.29 1.88
CA THR A 59 -17.73 24.50 1.51
C THR A 59 -16.95 23.55 2.38
N LEU A 60 -16.78 22.32 1.88
CA LEU A 60 -15.75 21.31 2.16
C LEU A 60 -14.75 21.71 3.27
N SER A 61 -15.28 21.89 4.48
CA SER A 61 -14.55 21.79 5.74
C SER A 61 -14.68 20.36 6.22
N ILE A 62 -14.40 19.41 5.30
CA ILE A 62 -13.86 18.12 5.70
C ILE A 62 -12.34 18.28 5.81
N THR A 63 -11.91 19.30 6.55
CA THR A 63 -10.84 19.10 7.52
C THR A 63 -11.47 18.29 8.65
N SER A 64 -11.89 17.06 8.33
CA SER A 64 -12.10 16.08 9.38
C SER A 64 -10.80 16.10 10.17
N LEU A 65 -10.89 16.32 11.48
CA LEU A 65 -9.85 15.91 12.40
C LEU A 65 -9.69 14.40 12.19
N ALA A 66 -9.01 13.99 11.12
CA ALA A 66 -8.56 12.65 10.92
C ALA A 66 -7.50 12.49 11.99
N SER A 67 -7.91 11.93 13.12
CA SER A 67 -7.00 11.51 14.19
C SER A 67 -5.78 10.90 13.54
N VAL A 68 -4.61 11.45 13.85
CA VAL A 68 -3.36 10.98 13.28
C VAL A 68 -3.25 9.49 13.56
N VAL A 69 -3.29 8.67 12.51
CA VAL A 69 -3.27 7.20 12.65
C VAL A 69 -2.00 6.82 13.37
N THR A 70 -2.14 6.18 14.54
CA THR A 70 -1.02 5.70 15.33
C THR A 70 -0.63 4.28 14.93
N ASN A 71 0.52 3.80 15.41
CA ASN A 71 0.87 2.38 15.27
C ASN A 71 -0.19 1.47 15.90
N ALA A 72 -0.78 1.87 17.03
CA ALA A 72 -1.84 1.08 17.66
C ALA A 72 -3.07 0.98 16.75
N ASP A 73 -3.46 2.07 16.09
CA ASP A 73 -4.59 2.08 15.14
C ASP A 73 -4.30 1.21 13.92
N MET A 74 -3.09 1.30 13.35
CA MET A 74 -2.64 0.45 12.26
C MET A 74 -2.71 -1.03 12.66
N GLN A 75 -2.13 -1.38 13.81
CA GLN A 75 -2.09 -2.76 14.29
C GLN A 75 -3.50 -3.31 14.58
N ALA A 76 -4.39 -2.49 15.16
CA ALA A 76 -5.78 -2.85 15.38
C ALA A 76 -6.51 -3.09 14.05
N ALA A 77 -6.32 -2.22 13.06
CA ALA A 77 -6.90 -2.36 11.73
C ALA A 77 -6.42 -3.64 11.03
N ILE A 78 -5.11 -3.93 11.07
CA ILE A 78 -4.52 -5.16 10.53
C ILE A 78 -5.11 -6.39 11.22
N LYS A 79 -5.18 -6.38 12.55
CA LYS A 79 -5.74 -7.49 13.34
C LYS A 79 -7.18 -7.78 12.95
N LEU A 80 -8.04 -6.76 12.94
CA LEU A 80 -9.44 -6.91 12.56
C LEU A 80 -9.62 -7.38 11.12
N CYS A 81 -8.90 -6.77 10.16
CA CYS A 81 -8.98 -7.13 8.75
C CYS A 81 -8.52 -8.57 8.50
N SER A 82 -7.38 -8.96 9.09
CA SER A 82 -6.84 -10.33 8.96
C SER A 82 -7.80 -11.37 9.55
N ALA A 83 -8.46 -11.08 10.67
CA ALA A 83 -9.46 -11.95 11.26
C ALA A 83 -10.72 -12.06 10.38
N ALA A 84 -11.19 -10.94 9.84
CA ALA A 84 -12.35 -10.93 8.94
C ALA A 84 -12.09 -11.76 7.67
N LEU A 85 -10.93 -11.59 7.02
CA LEU A 85 -10.54 -12.37 5.85
C LEU A 85 -10.42 -13.88 6.17
N TYR A 86 -9.88 -14.22 7.34
CA TYR A 86 -9.80 -15.62 7.78
C TYR A 86 -11.19 -16.24 7.96
N LEU A 87 -12.13 -15.50 8.58
CA LEU A 87 -13.50 -15.96 8.78
C LEU A 87 -14.25 -16.13 7.46
N LEU A 88 -14.19 -15.13 6.57
CA LEU A 88 -14.81 -15.19 5.25
C LEU A 88 -14.28 -16.36 4.41
N ALA A 89 -12.98 -16.65 4.50
CA ALA A 89 -12.40 -17.80 3.81
C ALA A 89 -12.85 -19.16 4.37
N GLY A 90 -13.28 -19.21 5.63
CA GLY A 90 -13.78 -20.42 6.27
C GLY A 90 -15.25 -20.73 5.92
N THR A 91 -16.03 -19.70 5.57
CA THR A 91 -17.46 -19.83 5.24
C THR A 91 -17.75 -19.72 3.75
N GLY A 92 -16.81 -19.17 2.97
CA GLY A 92 -17.00 -18.81 1.58
C GLY A 92 -17.29 -19.98 0.63
N PRO A 93 -18.12 -19.78 -0.41
CA PRO A 93 -18.50 -20.85 -1.34
C PRO A 93 -17.44 -21.15 -2.41
N ASP A 94 -16.46 -20.27 -2.65
CA ASP A 94 -15.45 -20.43 -3.70
C ASP A 94 -14.04 -20.73 -3.14
N PRO A 95 -13.49 -21.94 -3.35
CA PRO A 95 -12.19 -22.33 -2.82
C PRO A 95 -11.02 -21.43 -3.23
N ASN A 96 -11.06 -20.86 -4.44
CA ASN A 96 -9.98 -20.00 -4.94
C ASN A 96 -9.96 -18.65 -4.24
N SER A 97 -11.13 -18.03 -4.06
CA SER A 97 -11.32 -16.82 -3.25
C SER A 97 -10.90 -17.06 -1.81
N ASN A 98 -11.31 -18.18 -1.21
CA ASN A 98 -10.97 -18.55 0.16
C ASN A 98 -9.45 -18.68 0.33
N LYS A 99 -8.77 -19.38 -0.60
CA LYS A 99 -7.32 -19.52 -0.59
C LYS A 99 -6.61 -18.17 -0.66
N LEU A 100 -7.06 -17.26 -1.53
CA LEU A 100 -6.51 -15.91 -1.61
C LEU A 100 -6.72 -15.12 -0.31
N MET A 101 -7.93 -15.13 0.25
CA MET A 101 -8.23 -14.44 1.50
C MET A 101 -7.39 -14.96 2.67
N MET A 102 -7.17 -16.27 2.75
CA MET A 102 -6.25 -16.88 3.72
C MET A 102 -4.82 -16.37 3.55
N GLN A 103 -4.32 -16.27 2.31
CA GLN A 103 -2.99 -15.74 2.04
C GLN A 103 -2.86 -14.28 2.45
N ILE A 104 -3.87 -13.46 2.14
CA ILE A 104 -3.90 -12.04 2.56
C ILE A 104 -3.95 -11.95 4.09
N SER A 105 -4.77 -12.77 4.77
CA SER A 105 -4.84 -12.82 6.23
C SER A 105 -3.48 -13.12 6.86
N THR A 106 -2.76 -14.13 6.35
CA THR A 106 -1.42 -14.49 6.82
C THR A 106 -0.41 -13.38 6.59
N ALA A 107 -0.41 -12.76 5.41
CA ALA A 107 0.47 -11.62 5.12
C ALA A 107 0.19 -10.43 6.05
N LEU A 108 -1.08 -10.11 6.30
CA LEU A 108 -1.45 -9.06 7.25
C LEU A 108 -0.97 -9.39 8.67
N LYS A 109 -1.14 -10.63 9.12
CA LYS A 109 -0.61 -11.09 10.43
C LYS A 109 0.89 -10.87 10.56
N SER A 110 1.67 -11.10 9.50
CA SER A 110 3.11 -10.85 9.51
C SER A 110 3.49 -9.37 9.74
N CYS A 111 2.58 -8.44 9.41
CA CYS A 111 2.77 -7.00 9.59
C CYS A 111 2.33 -6.48 10.97
N GLN A 112 1.73 -7.31 11.84
CA GLN A 112 1.10 -6.85 13.09
C GLN A 112 2.09 -6.28 14.11
N ASN A 113 3.38 -6.60 14.00
CA ASN A 113 4.42 -6.09 14.90
C ASN A 113 5.26 -4.97 14.28
N LEU A 114 4.90 -4.51 13.08
CA LEU A 114 5.58 -3.37 12.46
C LEU A 114 5.26 -2.10 13.23
N ASN A 115 6.28 -1.24 13.30
CA ASN A 115 6.19 0.06 13.93
C ASN A 115 6.83 1.08 12.98
N TYR A 116 6.09 2.14 12.66
CA TYR A 116 6.48 3.19 11.76
C TYR A 116 6.53 4.55 12.47
N TYR A 117 7.43 5.40 12.01
CA TYR A 117 7.47 6.79 12.42
C TYR A 117 6.30 7.58 11.79
N LEU A 118 6.01 8.75 12.38
CA LEU A 118 4.80 9.53 12.10
C LEU A 118 4.59 9.85 10.61
N PRO A 119 5.58 10.39 9.85
CA PRO A 119 5.39 10.62 8.42
C PRO A 119 5.03 9.36 7.60
N THR A 120 5.58 8.19 7.92
CA THR A 120 5.19 6.95 7.24
C THR A 120 3.76 6.53 7.59
N LEU A 121 3.35 6.71 8.86
CA LEU A 121 1.97 6.47 9.26
C LEU A 121 1.00 7.40 8.51
N GLN A 122 1.34 8.70 8.40
CA GLN A 122 0.53 9.66 7.64
C GLN A 122 0.35 9.24 6.17
N LEU A 123 1.39 8.69 5.54
CA LEU A 123 1.31 8.14 4.18
C LEU A 123 0.46 6.87 4.10
N LEU A 124 0.45 6.04 5.14
CA LEU A 124 -0.34 4.81 5.18
C LEU A 124 -1.79 5.04 5.63
N SER A 125 -2.09 6.13 6.33
CA SER A 125 -3.41 6.50 6.85
C SER A 125 -4.56 6.25 5.89
N PRO A 126 -4.56 6.76 4.63
CA PRO A 126 -5.69 6.53 3.72
C PRO A 126 -5.93 5.05 3.42
N HIS A 127 -4.87 4.24 3.39
CA HIS A 127 -4.97 2.80 3.14
C HIS A 127 -5.46 2.04 4.37
N ILE A 128 -5.05 2.48 5.56
CA ILE A 128 -5.50 1.94 6.85
C ILE A 128 -7.00 2.22 7.03
N GLU A 129 -7.45 3.45 6.77
CA GLU A 129 -8.86 3.82 6.87
C GLU A 129 -9.73 3.08 5.85
N ARG A 130 -9.27 2.95 4.60
CA ARG A 130 -9.97 2.14 3.60
C ARG A 130 -10.10 0.68 4.06
N MET A 131 -9.03 0.11 4.62
CA MET A 131 -9.04 -1.26 5.13
C MET A 131 -10.02 -1.42 6.29
N LYS A 132 -10.09 -0.46 7.22
CA LYS A 132 -11.09 -0.43 8.29
C LYS A 132 -12.50 -0.38 7.72
N ALA A 133 -12.76 0.51 6.76
CA ALA A 133 -14.07 0.65 6.13
C ALA A 133 -14.49 -0.63 5.37
N ALA A 134 -13.58 -1.24 4.62
CA ALA A 134 -13.81 -2.51 3.94
C ALA A 134 -14.12 -3.63 4.97
N THR A 135 -13.32 -3.72 6.03
CA THR A 135 -13.52 -4.70 7.12
C THR A 135 -14.88 -4.51 7.80
N ALA A 136 -15.35 -3.27 8.00
CA ALA A 136 -16.66 -3.03 8.59
C ALA A 136 -17.82 -3.55 7.72
N LYS A 137 -17.66 -3.58 6.39
CA LYS A 137 -18.68 -4.09 5.45
C LYS A 137 -18.87 -5.60 5.56
N THR A 138 -17.91 -6.35 6.10
CA THR A 138 -18.02 -7.81 6.21
C THR A 138 -19.20 -8.25 7.09
N LYS A 139 -19.63 -7.40 8.03
CA LYS A 139 -20.81 -7.65 8.90
C LYS A 139 -22.12 -7.84 8.12
N LYS A 140 -22.22 -7.30 6.90
CA LYS A 140 -23.38 -7.42 6.02
C LYS A 140 -23.00 -8.03 4.67
N CYS A 141 -21.89 -8.76 4.62
CA CYS A 141 -21.33 -9.37 3.42
C CYS A 141 -22.33 -10.36 2.81
N ARG A 142 -22.60 -10.23 1.51
CA ARG A 142 -23.22 -11.29 0.72
C ARG A 142 -22.12 -11.89 -0.13
N GLU A 143 -21.55 -12.98 0.39
CA GLU A 143 -20.40 -13.66 -0.20
C GLU A 143 -20.63 -14.01 -1.67
N LYS A 144 -19.70 -13.58 -2.54
CA LYS A 144 -19.69 -13.87 -3.97
C LYS A 144 -18.32 -14.37 -4.36
N ALA A 145 -18.25 -15.32 -5.30
CA ALA A 145 -16.97 -15.71 -5.89
C ALA A 145 -16.27 -14.48 -6.50
N LEU A 146 -14.97 -14.32 -6.25
CA LEU A 146 -14.19 -13.27 -6.89
C LEU A 146 -14.09 -13.56 -8.40
N PRO A 147 -14.28 -12.55 -9.26
CA PRO A 147 -14.07 -12.72 -10.70
C PRO A 147 -12.64 -13.19 -11.00
N ALA A 148 -12.48 -14.07 -11.99
CA ALA A 148 -11.18 -14.66 -12.34
C ALA A 148 -10.07 -13.62 -12.55
N GLN A 149 -10.36 -12.52 -13.25
CA GLN A 149 -9.39 -11.45 -13.46
C GLN A 149 -8.99 -10.76 -12.15
N THR A 150 -9.95 -10.57 -11.23
CA THR A 150 -9.69 -10.02 -9.90
C THR A 150 -8.79 -10.96 -9.10
N LEU A 151 -9.04 -12.27 -9.15
CA LEU A 151 -8.19 -13.27 -8.50
C LEU A 151 -6.75 -13.23 -9.03
N VAL A 152 -6.57 -13.13 -10.34
CA VAL A 152 -5.23 -13.04 -10.96
C VAL A 152 -4.50 -11.78 -10.50
N ASN A 153 -5.16 -10.62 -10.60
CA ASN A 153 -4.58 -9.33 -10.24
C ASN A 153 -4.19 -9.28 -8.75
N LEU A 154 -5.07 -9.74 -7.86
CA LEU A 154 -4.80 -9.77 -6.42
C LEU A 154 -3.72 -10.80 -6.06
N ASN A 155 -3.70 -11.97 -6.73
CA ASN A 155 -2.65 -12.97 -6.50
C ASN A 155 -1.26 -12.48 -6.91
N ALA A 156 -1.15 -11.66 -7.96
CA ALA A 156 0.11 -11.07 -8.37
C ALA A 156 0.72 -10.19 -7.26
N ASN A 157 -0.12 -9.46 -6.53
CA ASN A 157 0.31 -8.66 -5.36
C ASN A 157 0.76 -9.52 -4.18
N MET A 158 0.32 -10.78 -4.12
CA MET A 158 0.63 -11.72 -3.06
C MET A 158 1.90 -12.55 -3.30
N VAL A 159 2.52 -12.47 -4.48
CA VAL A 159 3.70 -13.29 -4.82
C VAL A 159 4.83 -13.11 -3.81
N TRP A 160 5.21 -11.87 -3.50
CA TRP A 160 6.30 -11.59 -2.55
C TRP A 160 6.01 -12.16 -1.15
N TRP A 161 4.76 -12.03 -0.68
CA TRP A 161 4.32 -12.52 0.63
C TRP A 161 4.30 -14.05 0.74
N LYS A 162 4.26 -14.78 -0.38
CA LYS A 162 4.24 -16.25 -0.40
C LYS A 162 5.63 -16.87 -0.22
N TYR A 163 6.68 -16.18 -0.68
CA TYR A 163 8.00 -16.80 -0.83
C TYR A 163 9.00 -16.38 0.24
N ASP A 164 9.06 -15.11 0.66
CA ASP A 164 10.04 -14.65 1.67
C ASP A 164 9.67 -13.26 2.25
N GLY A 165 8.42 -13.13 2.72
CA GLY A 165 7.80 -11.86 3.12
C GLY A 165 8.37 -11.17 4.37
N TYR A 166 9.66 -11.30 4.65
CA TYR A 166 10.34 -10.73 5.80
C TYR A 166 10.69 -9.25 5.58
N TYR A 167 10.60 -8.45 6.66
CA TYR A 167 10.96 -7.03 6.68
C TYR A 167 10.41 -6.22 5.49
N PRO A 168 9.07 -6.15 5.33
CA PRO A 168 8.46 -5.52 4.17
C PRO A 168 8.78 -4.02 4.10
N THR A 169 9.04 -3.53 2.88
CA THR A 169 9.12 -2.10 2.62
C THR A 169 7.75 -1.43 2.81
N GLN A 170 7.73 -0.13 3.09
CA GLN A 170 6.49 0.64 3.21
C GLN A 170 5.55 0.43 2.00
N GLN A 171 6.11 0.44 0.78
CA GLN A 171 5.33 0.23 -0.44
C GLN A 171 4.68 -1.17 -0.49
N ARG A 172 5.37 -2.21 0.01
CA ARG A 172 4.81 -3.57 0.09
C ARG A 172 3.64 -3.62 1.06
N VAL A 173 3.78 -2.99 2.23
CA VAL A 173 2.69 -2.89 3.21
C VAL A 173 1.50 -2.11 2.65
N GLN A 174 1.74 -0.98 2.00
CA GLN A 174 0.71 -0.20 1.32
C GLN A 174 -0.04 -1.04 0.27
N ASN A 175 0.70 -1.78 -0.58
CA ASN A 175 0.09 -2.65 -1.58
C ASN A 175 -0.74 -3.77 -0.94
N LEU A 176 -0.27 -4.34 0.17
CA LEU A 176 -1.01 -5.35 0.92
C LEU A 176 -2.32 -4.78 1.47
N PHE A 177 -2.31 -3.58 2.07
CA PHE A 177 -3.54 -2.95 2.59
C PHE A 177 -4.55 -2.68 1.47
N ASN A 178 -4.08 -2.23 0.31
CA ASN A 178 -4.92 -2.06 -0.88
C ASN A 178 -5.48 -3.40 -1.37
N THR A 179 -4.64 -4.43 -1.45
CA THR A 179 -5.04 -5.78 -1.87
C THR A 179 -6.10 -6.36 -0.92
N ALA A 180 -5.93 -6.20 0.38
CA ALA A 180 -6.89 -6.64 1.39
C ALA A 180 -8.23 -5.92 1.27
N SER A 181 -8.20 -4.58 1.17
CA SER A 181 -9.40 -3.76 1.01
C SER A 181 -10.17 -4.14 -0.25
N GLN A 182 -9.47 -4.24 -1.39
CA GLN A 182 -10.07 -4.62 -2.67
C GLN A 182 -10.64 -6.03 -2.66
N CYS A 183 -9.95 -6.98 -2.01
CA CYS A 183 -10.43 -8.34 -1.87
C CYS A 183 -11.80 -8.36 -1.17
N ILE A 184 -11.92 -7.68 -0.02
CA ILE A 184 -13.18 -7.61 0.73
C ILE A 184 -14.26 -6.87 -0.07
N GLU A 185 -13.93 -5.72 -0.65
CA GLU A 185 -14.87 -4.91 -1.44
C GLU A 185 -15.46 -5.66 -2.63
N ARG A 186 -14.67 -6.53 -3.27
CA ARG A 186 -15.11 -7.33 -4.42
C ARG A 186 -15.83 -8.61 -4.03
N TYR A 187 -15.57 -9.12 -2.83
CA TYR A 187 -16.15 -10.36 -2.34
C TYR A 187 -17.55 -10.18 -1.73
N CYS A 188 -17.88 -9.01 -1.17
CA CYS A 188 -19.08 -8.81 -0.30
C CYS A 188 -20.40 -8.30 -0.93
#